data_AF-A0AA95L9S6-F1
#
_entry.id   AF-A0AA95L9S6-F1
#
_cell.length_a   1.000
_cell.length_b   1.000
_cell.length_c   1.000
_cell.angle_alpha   90.00
_cell.angle_beta   90.00
_cell.angle_gamma   90.00
#
_symmetry.space_group_name_H-M   'P 1'
#
loop_
_entity.id
_entity.type
_entity.pdbx_description
1 polymer ?
#
loop_
_entity_poly.entity_id
_entity_poly.type
_entity_poly.pdbx_seq_one_letter_code
_entity_poly.pdbx_strand_id
1 'polypeptide(L)' 'MYRTNDIKLAEKILQLDKRRDELYEELMKKLGSRAHELIRALQNR' A
#
# COMPACT_ATOMS: atom_id res chain seq x y z
N MET A 1 7.68 -5.29 26.90
CA MET A 1 6.27 -4.91 26.67
C MET A 1 6.27 -3.65 25.81
N TYR A 2 5.67 -3.67 24.62
CA TYR A 2 5.61 -2.51 23.73
C TYR A 2 4.71 -1.43 24.31
N ARG A 3 5.00 -0.14 24.04
CA ARG A 3 4.10 0.94 24.47
C ARG A 3 2.82 0.87 23.62
N THR A 4 1.68 1.22 24.21
CA THR A 4 0.39 1.22 23.51
C THR A 4 0.42 2.05 22.22
N ASN A 5 1.20 3.13 22.18
CA ASN A 5 1.36 3.94 20.97
C ASN A 5 2.12 3.21 19.86
N ASP A 6 3.13 2.41 20.20
CA ASP A 6 3.91 1.62 19.24
C ASP A 6 3.03 0.53 18.62
N ILE A 7 2.16 -0.09 19.43
CA ILE A 7 1.20 -1.11 18.98
C ILE A 7 0.17 -0.47 18.04
N LYS A 8 -0.43 0.67 18.41
CA LYS A 8 -1.38 1.39 17.55
C LYS A 8 -0.76 1.81 16.22
N LEU A 9 0.51 2.20 16.24
CA LEU A 9 1.24 2.54 15.02
C LEU A 9 1.44 1.30 14.14
N ALA A 10 1.83 0.18 14.73
CA ALA A 10 1.97 -1.09 14.01
C ALA A 10 0.62 -1.56 13.41
N GLU A 11 -0.48 -1.49 14.16
CA GLU A 11 -1.81 -1.80 13.64
C GLU A 11 -2.20 -0.92 12.46
N LYS A 12 -1.90 0.38 12.53
CA LYS A 12 -2.16 1.31 11.43
C LYS A 12 -1.34 0.94 10.19
N ILE A 13 -0.08 0.55 10.36
CA ILE A 13 0.77 0.07 9.25
C ILE A 13 0.14 -1.16 8.59
N LEU A 14 -0.31 -2.14 9.38
CA LEU A 14 -0.95 -3.36 8.84
C LEU A 14 -2.25 -3.05 8.10
N GLN A 15 -3.06 -2.13 8.61
CA GLN A 15 -4.28 -1.68 7.91
C GLN A 15 -3.96 -0.98 6.59
N LEU A 16 -2.93 -0.14 6.55
CA LEU A 16 -2.47 0.53 5.33
C LEU A 16 -1.89 -0.47 4.33
N ASP A 17 -1.16 -1.48 4.79
CA ASP A 17 -0.60 -2.54 3.94
C ASP A 17 -1.71 -3.33 3.25
N LYS A 18 -2.73 -3.77 4.00
CA LYS A 18 -3.92 -4.41 3.43
C LYS A 18 -4.62 -3.50 2.42
N ARG A 19 -4.80 -2.22 2.76
CA ARG A 19 -5.48 -1.26 1.87
C ARG A 19 -4.66 -0.98 0.60
N ARG A 20 -3.33 -0.98 0.69
CA ARG A 20 -2.44 -0.86 -0.48
C ARG A 20 -2.70 -2.00 -1.45
N ASP A 21 -2.80 -3.23 -0.95
CA ASP A 21 -2.98 -4.40 -1.82
C ASP A 21 -4.33 -4.35 -2.55
N GLU A 22 -5.41 -3.97 -1.85
CA GLU A 22 -6.73 -3.75 -2.48
C GLU A 22 -6.68 -2.70 -3.60
N LEU A 23 -6.02 -1.55 -3.34
CA LEU A 23 -5.87 -0.49 -4.33
C LEU A 23 -4.97 -0.90 -5.50
N TYR A 24 -3.94 -1.69 -5.23
CA TYR A 24 -3.05 -2.22 -6.26
C TYR A 24 -3.81 -3.18 -7.19
N GLU A 25 -4.63 -4.07 -6.64
CA GLU A 25 -5.49 -4.94 -7.44
C GLU A 25 -6.49 -4.16 -8.29
N GLU A 26 -7.13 -3.12 -7.72
CA GLU A 26 -8.02 -2.25 -8.48
C GLU A 26 -7.28 -1.52 -9.62
N LEU A 27 -6.05 -1.07 -9.38
CA LEU A 27 -5.23 -0.43 -10.39
C LEU A 27 -4.85 -1.42 -11.50
N MET A 28 -4.48 -2.64 -11.14
CA MET A 28 -4.19 -3.74 -12.07
C MET A 28 -5.43 -4.08 -12.91
N LYS A 29 -6.62 -4.12 -12.32
CA LYS A 29 -7.88 -4.34 -13.08
C LYS A 29 -8.16 -3.25 -14.12
N LYS A 30 -7.75 -2.00 -13.83
CA LYS A 30 -7.97 -0.85 -14.73
C LYS A 30 -6.91 -0.72 -15.83
N LEU A 31 -5.64 -0.97 -15.50
CA LEU A 31 -4.50 -0.65 -16.37
C LEU A 31 -3.73 -1.89 -16.84
N GLY A 32 -4.05 -3.08 -16.34
CA GLY A 32 -3.31 -4.31 -16.63
C GLY A 32 -1.83 -4.16 -16.26
N SER A 33 -0.95 -4.56 -17.17
CA SER A 33 0.50 -4.46 -17.00
C SER A 33 1.02 -3.03 -16.83
N ARG A 34 0.30 -2.01 -17.31
CA ARG A 34 0.70 -0.59 -17.20
C ARG A 34 0.56 -0.02 -15.79
N ALA A 35 -0.17 -0.70 -14.90
CA ALA A 35 -0.26 -0.32 -13.49
C ALA A 35 1.12 -0.27 -12.81
N HIS A 36 1.98 -1.25 -13.14
CA HIS A 36 3.33 -1.33 -12.57
C HIS A 36 4.23 -0.19 -13.04
N GLU A 37 4.17 0.14 -14.33
CA GLU A 37 4.91 1.27 -14.93
C GLU A 37 4.51 2.60 -14.29
N LEU A 38 3.20 2.82 -14.10
CA LEU A 38 2.68 4.03 -13.47
C LEU A 38 3.16 4.19 -12.02
N ILE A 39 3.10 3.12 -11.23
CA ILE A 39 3.59 3.14 -9.84
C ILE A 39 5.08 3.45 -9.81
N ARG A 40 5.88 2.81 -10.66
CA ARG A 40 7.33 3.05 -10.76
C ARG A 40 7.65 4.48 -11.16
N ALA A 41 6.90 5.06 -12.09
CA ALA A 41 7.06 6.45 -12.51
C ALA A 41 6.75 7.43 -11.36
N LEU A 42 5.76 7.13 -10.52
CA LEU A 42 5.40 7.95 -9.36
C LEU A 42 6.36 7.77 -8.17
N GLN A 43 6.92 6.57 -7.97
CA GLN A 43 7.86 6.27 -6.89
C GLN A 43 9.25 6.89 -7.09
N ASN A 44 9.69 7.05 -8.35
CA ASN A 44 11.00 7.60 -8.71
C ASN A 44 10.97 9.13 -8.92
N ARG A 45 9.96 9.81 -8.38
CA ARG A 45 9.77 11.26 -8.49
C ARG A 45 10.12 11.95 -7.18
#